data_AF-A0A558A2B9-F1
#
_entry.id   AF-A0A558A2B9-F1
#
_cell.length_a   1.000
_cell.length_b   1.000
_cell.length_c   1.000
_cell.angle_alpha   90.00
_cell.angle_beta   90.00
_cell.angle_gamma   90.00
#
_symmetry.space_group_name_H-M   'P 1'
#
loop_
_entity.id
_entity.type
_entity.pdbx_description
1 polymer ?
#
loop_
_entity_poly.entity_id
_entity_poly.type
_entity_poly.pdbx_seq_one_letter_code
_entity_poly.pdbx_strand_id
1 'polypeptide(L)'
;MDATAGRPLAVTFRQARVVDVHRPGEVPVVDRPAVPEDEIPRVLRYLERQPAVLVGSGLGPDIFSGGAESDVPESYHTDGTWVWHASVPHYLRKYGTPPEPEFLEHIRAQEFQPPYVDKLLRRTAAADLLGRPRPRADLRDLGPTSGDVAAALETQPDPKLEDPALLVVLAQRLNEQGVWPEAYRIAARADQAWCLNATDRGWEVAWHENSAPVEPRYFDQAEAAAQFLLGALLLHPARMTAGQETPLETAAELADWPIQPTEDEPPLTLLRNKRVVRLRAGAVVLRFGGEGGNLVHHDEARFPTTSLPIERERQERKYRLCRPLTVILGIAIPWAKLPGGAVSYVLPKAIREHVADGSLERFVG
;
A
#
# COMPACT_ATOMS: atom_id res chain seq x y z
N MET A 1 25.97 -15.74 11.65
CA MET A 1 25.30 -16.29 12.86
C MET A 1 23.87 -16.58 12.46
N ASP A 2 23.41 -17.80 12.75
CA ASP A 2 22.26 -18.53 12.21
C ASP A 2 21.09 -17.72 11.62
N ALA A 3 21.02 -17.72 10.29
CA ALA A 3 19.82 -17.39 9.53
C ALA A 3 18.78 -18.51 9.73
N THR A 4 17.98 -18.38 10.78
CA THR A 4 16.82 -19.23 11.02
C THR A 4 15.65 -18.76 10.14
N ALA A 5 15.86 -18.73 8.82
CA ALA A 5 14.80 -18.49 7.85
C ALA A 5 13.90 -19.74 7.82
N GLY A 6 12.69 -19.64 8.40
CA GLY A 6 11.69 -20.70 8.31
C GLY A 6 11.07 -21.22 9.61
N ARG A 7 11.28 -20.58 10.78
CA ARG A 7 10.60 -20.97 12.05
C ARG A 7 9.37 -20.14 12.47
N PRO A 8 8.39 -19.75 11.62
CA PRO A 8 7.15 -19.17 12.14
C PRO A 8 6.26 -20.18 12.88
N LEU A 9 6.62 -21.47 12.88
CA LEU A 9 5.71 -22.55 13.26
C LEU A 9 6.17 -23.36 14.47
N ALA A 10 7.12 -22.87 15.26
CA ALA A 10 7.50 -23.50 16.53
C ALA A 10 6.48 -23.25 17.65
N VAL A 11 5.18 -23.26 17.31
CA VAL A 11 4.09 -23.11 18.27
C VAL A 11 3.67 -24.49 18.78
N THR A 12 3.41 -24.59 20.08
CA THR A 12 2.87 -25.80 20.71
C THR A 12 1.49 -25.44 21.27
N PHE A 13 0.44 -26.05 20.72
CA PHE A 13 -0.92 -25.82 21.20
C PHE A 13 -1.20 -26.64 22.46
N ARG A 14 -1.93 -26.05 23.40
CA ARG A 14 -2.48 -26.73 24.57
C ARG A 14 -3.90 -27.19 24.24
N GLN A 15 -4.24 -28.46 24.46
CA GLN A 15 -5.60 -28.94 24.28
C GLN A 15 -6.40 -28.78 25.57
N ALA A 16 -7.52 -28.07 25.49
CA ALA A 16 -8.42 -27.89 26.63
C ALA A 16 -9.19 -29.19 26.90
N ARG A 17 -9.14 -29.66 28.14
CA ARG A 17 -9.88 -30.86 28.56
C ARG A 17 -11.36 -30.56 28.75
N VAL A 18 -12.21 -31.28 28.03
CA VAL A 18 -13.68 -31.15 28.13
C VAL A 18 -14.17 -31.56 29.54
N VAL A 19 -13.65 -32.66 30.06
CA VAL A 19 -13.96 -33.24 31.39
C VAL A 19 -12.67 -33.79 32.02
N ASP A 20 -12.65 -34.05 33.33
CA ASP A 20 -11.43 -34.47 34.02
C ASP A 20 -11.19 -35.98 33.90
N VAL A 21 -12.25 -36.77 33.99
CA VAL A 21 -12.23 -38.22 33.77
C VAL A 21 -13.48 -38.65 33.02
N HIS A 22 -13.32 -39.45 31.97
CA HIS A 22 -14.45 -40.06 31.26
C HIS A 22 -14.12 -41.50 30.85
N ARG A 23 -15.05 -42.41 31.11
CA ARG A 23 -15.05 -43.79 30.61
C ARG A 23 -16.30 -44.00 29.75
N PRO A 24 -16.21 -44.71 28.62
CA PRO A 24 -17.36 -44.97 27.76
C PRO A 24 -18.50 -45.64 28.56
N GLY A 25 -19.70 -45.02 28.54
CA GLY A 25 -20.89 -45.52 29.24
C GLY A 25 -21.05 -45.05 30.69
N GLU A 26 -20.09 -44.32 31.26
CA GLU A 26 -20.21 -43.70 32.59
C GLU A 26 -20.43 -42.18 32.49
N VAL A 27 -21.10 -41.60 33.49
CA VAL A 27 -21.27 -40.14 33.58
C VAL A 27 -19.89 -39.50 33.74
N PRO A 28 -19.53 -38.50 32.93
CA PRO A 28 -18.24 -37.82 33.04
C PRO A 28 -18.04 -37.17 34.41
N VAL A 29 -16.82 -37.24 34.93
CA VAL A 29 -16.44 -36.57 36.19
C VAL A 29 -15.84 -35.20 35.87
N VAL A 30 -16.39 -34.17 36.51
CA VAL A 30 -15.88 -32.80 36.48
C VAL A 30 -15.73 -32.34 37.92
N ASP A 31 -14.48 -32.20 38.36
CA ASP A 31 -14.14 -31.71 39.70
C ASP A 31 -13.38 -30.40 39.56
N ARG A 32 -14.16 -29.34 39.33
CA ARG A 32 -13.65 -28.00 38.98
C ARG A 32 -14.47 -26.93 39.69
N PRO A 33 -13.85 -25.80 40.09
CA PRO A 33 -14.58 -24.65 40.60
C PRO A 33 -15.62 -24.17 39.58
N ALA A 34 -16.82 -23.85 40.05
CA ALA A 34 -17.87 -23.28 39.20
C ALA A 34 -17.42 -21.93 38.62
N VAL A 35 -17.82 -21.67 37.38
CA VAL A 35 -17.68 -20.33 36.78
C VAL A 35 -18.72 -19.41 37.43
N PRO A 36 -18.34 -18.22 37.93
CA PRO A 36 -19.30 -17.23 38.40
C PRO A 36 -20.37 -16.92 37.34
N GLU A 37 -21.64 -16.80 37.74
CA GLU A 37 -22.76 -16.64 36.80
C GLU A 37 -22.62 -15.41 35.89
N ASP A 38 -22.00 -14.34 36.39
CA ASP A 38 -21.73 -13.10 35.65
C ASP A 38 -20.60 -13.25 34.61
N GLU A 39 -19.69 -14.21 34.79
CA GLU A 39 -18.62 -14.50 33.84
C GLU A 39 -19.08 -15.40 32.69
N ILE A 40 -20.08 -16.26 32.91
CA ILE A 40 -20.53 -17.27 31.92
C ILE A 40 -20.80 -16.66 30.53
N PRO A 41 -21.56 -15.55 30.38
CA PRO A 41 -21.80 -14.96 29.06
C PRO A 41 -20.51 -14.49 28.35
N ARG A 42 -19.53 -14.01 29.11
CA ARG A 42 -18.25 -13.52 28.59
C ARG A 42 -17.35 -14.68 28.15
N VAL A 43 -17.33 -15.76 28.93
CA VAL A 43 -16.60 -16.99 28.60
C VAL A 43 -17.19 -17.65 27.35
N LEU A 44 -18.52 -17.79 27.27
CA LEU A 44 -19.18 -18.31 26.07
C LEU A 44 -18.84 -17.47 24.84
N ARG A 45 -18.90 -16.14 24.95
CA ARG A 45 -18.50 -15.24 23.86
C ARG A 45 -17.05 -15.45 23.43
N TYR A 46 -16.12 -15.65 24.35
CA TYR A 46 -14.72 -15.94 24.01
C TYR A 46 -14.61 -17.24 23.19
N LEU A 47 -15.23 -18.31 23.69
CA LEU A 47 -15.13 -19.66 23.12
C LEU A 47 -15.79 -19.77 21.74
N GLU A 48 -16.82 -18.98 21.47
CA GLU A 48 -17.63 -19.06 20.24
C GLU A 48 -17.24 -18.02 19.18
N ARG A 49 -16.51 -16.97 19.55
CA ARG A 49 -16.12 -15.90 18.62
C ARG A 49 -15.03 -16.32 17.64
N GLN A 50 -14.19 -17.27 18.00
CA GLN A 50 -13.10 -17.74 17.13
C GLN A 50 -13.64 -18.62 15.99
N PRO A 51 -13.23 -18.40 14.73
CA PRO A 51 -13.58 -19.28 13.63
C PRO A 51 -13.12 -20.72 13.90
N ALA A 52 -13.94 -21.69 13.50
CA ALA A 52 -13.56 -23.10 13.57
C ALA A 52 -12.33 -23.36 12.67
N VAL A 53 -11.33 -24.06 13.21
CA VAL A 53 -10.14 -24.51 12.47
C VAL A 53 -10.34 -25.87 11.82
N LEU A 54 -11.23 -26.67 12.40
CA LEU A 54 -11.65 -27.97 11.87
C LEU A 54 -13.14 -28.11 12.13
N VAL A 55 -13.89 -28.55 11.11
CA VAL A 55 -15.32 -28.82 11.19
C VAL A 55 -15.53 -30.27 10.74
N GLY A 56 -16.12 -31.07 11.62
CA GLY A 56 -16.52 -32.44 11.40
C GLY A 56 -17.83 -32.54 10.61
N SER A 57 -18.19 -33.76 10.24
CA SER A 57 -19.27 -34.05 9.28
C SER A 57 -20.69 -33.91 9.85
N GLY A 58 -20.86 -33.47 11.11
CA GLY A 58 -22.16 -33.43 11.77
C GLY A 58 -22.09 -33.08 13.26
N LEU A 59 -23.16 -33.41 14.00
CA LEU A 59 -23.21 -33.29 15.45
C LEU A 59 -22.73 -34.59 16.10
N GLY A 60 -21.90 -34.47 17.13
CA GLY A 60 -21.37 -35.55 17.93
C GLY A 60 -22.28 -35.91 19.10
N PRO A 61 -22.03 -37.07 19.74
CA PRO A 61 -22.81 -37.54 20.87
C PRO A 61 -22.56 -36.69 22.13
N ASP A 62 -23.62 -36.45 22.90
CA ASP A 62 -23.52 -35.82 24.21
C ASP A 62 -23.11 -36.85 25.28
N ILE A 63 -21.88 -36.73 25.77
CA ILE A 63 -21.31 -37.65 26.77
C ILE A 63 -22.02 -37.57 28.14
N PHE A 64 -22.69 -36.46 28.48
CA PHE A 64 -23.47 -36.35 29.73
C PHE A 64 -24.83 -37.03 29.63
N SER A 65 -25.36 -37.20 28.42
CA SER A 65 -26.58 -37.98 28.15
C SER A 65 -26.32 -39.49 28.02
N GLY A 66 -25.07 -39.94 28.21
CA GLY A 66 -24.66 -41.31 27.88
C GLY A 66 -24.69 -41.61 26.38
N GLY A 67 -24.63 -40.58 25.53
CA GLY A 67 -24.70 -40.68 24.07
C GLY A 67 -26.10 -40.83 23.48
N ALA A 68 -27.16 -40.62 24.28
CA ALA A 68 -28.55 -40.66 23.81
C ALA A 68 -28.90 -39.47 22.90
N GLU A 69 -28.30 -38.31 23.15
CA GLU A 69 -28.44 -37.10 22.33
C GLU A 69 -27.21 -36.90 21.45
N SER A 70 -27.40 -36.31 20.26
CA SER A 70 -26.32 -35.96 19.33
C SER A 70 -26.50 -34.51 18.86
N ASP A 71 -26.30 -33.58 19.78
CA ASP A 71 -26.48 -32.14 19.62
C ASP A 71 -25.18 -31.34 19.78
N VAL A 72 -24.04 -32.01 19.99
CA VAL A 72 -22.74 -31.37 20.21
C VAL A 72 -22.10 -31.01 18.88
N PRO A 73 -21.75 -29.75 18.59
CA PRO A 73 -21.04 -29.41 17.37
C PRO A 73 -19.66 -30.08 17.30
N GLU A 74 -19.38 -30.82 16.23
CA GLU A 74 -18.04 -31.37 15.96
C GLU A 74 -17.17 -30.30 15.32
N SER A 75 -16.74 -29.32 16.09
CA SER A 75 -15.80 -28.31 15.61
C SER A 75 -14.72 -28.00 16.63
N TYR A 76 -13.54 -27.69 16.13
CA TYR A 76 -12.40 -27.25 16.95
C TYR A 76 -12.10 -25.79 16.68
N HIS A 77 -11.74 -25.09 17.74
CA HIS A 77 -11.42 -23.66 17.73
C HIS A 77 -10.06 -23.45 18.38
N THR A 78 -9.44 -22.29 18.12
CA THR A 78 -8.17 -21.92 18.74
C THR A 78 -8.08 -20.41 18.92
N ASP A 79 -7.34 -19.99 19.95
CA ASP A 79 -6.90 -18.61 20.18
C ASP A 79 -5.39 -18.44 19.89
N GLY A 80 -4.75 -19.44 19.28
CA GLY A 80 -3.32 -19.46 19.01
C GLY A 80 -2.47 -20.09 20.12
N THR A 81 -3.01 -20.24 21.34
CA THR A 81 -2.35 -20.94 22.45
C THR A 81 -3.08 -22.23 22.81
N TRP A 82 -4.39 -22.12 22.98
CA TRP A 82 -5.28 -23.22 23.30
C TRP A 82 -6.04 -23.69 22.06
N VAL A 83 -6.35 -24.97 22.03
CA VAL A 83 -7.29 -25.59 21.10
C VAL A 83 -8.37 -26.26 21.93
N TRP A 84 -9.64 -25.95 21.64
CA TRP A 84 -10.78 -26.53 22.34
C TRP A 84 -11.82 -27.05 21.35
N HIS A 85 -12.53 -28.08 21.78
CA HIS A 85 -13.69 -28.60 21.07
C HIS A 85 -14.93 -27.75 21.39
N ALA A 86 -15.87 -27.64 20.45
CA ALA A 86 -17.12 -26.90 20.64
C ALA A 86 -18.06 -27.53 21.69
N SER A 87 -17.74 -28.73 22.18
CA SER A 87 -18.36 -29.28 23.38
C SER A 87 -18.12 -28.44 24.64
N VAL A 88 -16.99 -27.71 24.75
CA VAL A 88 -16.69 -26.87 25.92
C VAL A 88 -17.74 -25.75 26.10
N PRO A 89 -17.98 -24.87 25.11
CA PRO A 89 -19.06 -23.88 25.23
C PRO A 89 -20.46 -24.53 25.26
N HIS A 90 -20.66 -25.65 24.57
CA HIS A 90 -21.95 -26.36 24.60
C HIS A 90 -22.30 -26.86 26.02
N TYR A 91 -21.38 -27.54 26.71
CA TYR A 91 -21.62 -28.05 28.07
C TYR A 91 -21.62 -26.96 29.14
N LEU A 92 -20.84 -25.89 28.97
CA LEU A 92 -20.95 -24.71 29.83
C LEU A 92 -22.37 -24.13 29.77
N ARG A 93 -22.96 -24.05 28.57
CA ARG A 93 -24.34 -23.55 28.38
C ARG A 93 -25.40 -24.52 28.91
N LYS A 94 -25.29 -25.80 28.56
CA LYS A 94 -26.35 -26.81 28.81
C LYS A 94 -26.34 -27.31 30.27
N TYR A 95 -25.15 -27.50 30.83
CA TYR A 95 -24.96 -28.15 32.13
C TYR A 95 -24.22 -27.28 33.15
N GLY A 96 -23.82 -26.05 32.80
CA GLY A 96 -22.98 -25.23 33.67
C GLY A 96 -21.59 -25.81 33.89
N THR A 97 -21.12 -26.70 33.00
CA THR A 97 -19.84 -27.39 33.15
C THR A 97 -18.68 -26.39 32.99
N PRO A 98 -17.85 -26.17 34.03
CA PRO A 98 -16.74 -25.22 33.95
C PRO A 98 -15.63 -25.72 32.98
N PRO A 99 -15.07 -24.83 32.15
CA PRO A 99 -13.85 -25.11 31.39
C PRO A 99 -12.68 -25.50 32.30
N GLU A 100 -11.64 -26.09 31.72
CA GLU A 100 -10.41 -26.41 32.45
C GLU A 100 -9.85 -25.17 33.18
N PRO A 101 -9.46 -25.25 34.47
CA PRO A 101 -9.10 -24.08 35.27
C PRO A 101 -8.01 -23.21 34.64
N GLU A 102 -6.92 -23.81 34.14
CA GLU A 102 -5.84 -23.07 33.48
C GLU A 102 -6.30 -22.40 32.18
N PHE A 103 -7.25 -23.01 31.46
CA PHE A 103 -7.83 -22.42 30.27
C PHE A 103 -8.76 -21.25 30.64
N LEU A 104 -9.55 -21.38 31.71
CA LEU A 104 -10.38 -20.30 32.22
C LEU A 104 -9.55 -19.11 32.72
N GLU A 105 -8.42 -19.37 33.39
CA GLU A 105 -7.44 -18.34 33.77
C GLU A 105 -6.84 -17.63 32.55
N HIS A 106 -6.52 -18.38 31.49
CA HIS A 106 -6.08 -17.80 30.22
C HIS A 106 -7.15 -16.87 29.61
N ILE A 107 -8.41 -17.30 29.58
CA ILE A 107 -9.54 -16.48 29.08
C ILE A 107 -9.68 -15.19 29.89
N ARG A 108 -9.55 -15.27 31.22
CA ARG A 108 -9.58 -14.10 32.11
C ARG A 108 -8.41 -13.16 31.85
N ALA A 109 -7.20 -13.69 31.64
CA ALA A 109 -6.01 -12.90 31.32
C ALA A 109 -6.10 -12.19 29.96
N GLN A 110 -6.90 -12.72 29.02
CA GLN A 110 -7.24 -12.07 27.75
C GLN A 110 -8.46 -11.13 27.87
N GLU A 111 -8.89 -10.80 29.08
CA GLU A 111 -10.07 -9.97 29.35
C GLU A 111 -11.35 -10.47 28.65
N PHE A 112 -11.45 -11.79 28.44
CA PHE A 112 -12.55 -12.43 27.72
C PHE A 112 -12.69 -11.96 26.26
N GLN A 113 -11.60 -11.46 25.67
CA GLN A 113 -11.50 -11.11 24.26
C GLN A 113 -10.47 -11.99 23.57
N PRO A 114 -10.89 -12.91 22.68
CA PRO A 114 -9.93 -13.80 22.06
C PRO A 114 -9.12 -13.03 21.00
N PRO A 115 -7.79 -13.27 20.92
CA PRO A 115 -6.89 -12.59 19.98
C PRO A 115 -7.22 -12.96 18.52
N TYR A 116 -6.80 -12.13 17.57
CA TYR A 116 -6.85 -12.53 16.17
C TYR A 116 -5.86 -13.68 15.91
N VAL A 117 -6.33 -14.75 15.28
CA VAL A 117 -5.51 -15.91 14.92
C VAL A 117 -5.29 -15.96 13.42
N ASP A 118 -4.02 -15.79 13.03
CA ASP A 118 -3.59 -15.83 11.64
C ASP A 118 -4.01 -17.11 10.92
N LYS A 119 -4.25 -16.98 9.62
CA LYS A 119 -4.71 -18.09 8.77
C LYS A 119 -3.72 -19.26 8.78
N LEU A 120 -2.42 -18.97 8.75
CA LEU A 120 -1.38 -19.99 8.83
C LEU A 120 -1.42 -20.71 10.18
N LEU A 121 -1.58 -19.98 11.29
CA LEU A 121 -1.65 -20.55 12.63
C LEU A 121 -2.88 -21.44 12.80
N ARG A 122 -4.04 -21.02 12.28
CA ARG A 122 -5.27 -21.84 12.24
C ARG A 122 -5.09 -23.13 11.44
N ARG A 123 -4.46 -23.06 10.25
CA ARG A 123 -4.14 -24.25 9.45
C ARG A 123 -3.15 -25.18 10.15
N THR A 124 -2.25 -24.62 10.95
CA THR A 124 -1.29 -25.38 11.76
C THR A 124 -2.01 -26.13 12.88
N ALA A 125 -2.92 -25.48 13.61
CA ALA A 125 -3.76 -26.14 14.60
C ALA A 125 -4.60 -27.29 13.99
N ALA A 126 -5.19 -27.06 12.82
CA ALA A 126 -5.94 -28.10 12.10
C ALA A 126 -5.05 -29.28 11.66
N ALA A 127 -3.83 -29.02 11.21
CA ALA A 127 -2.88 -30.08 10.84
C ALA A 127 -2.48 -30.92 12.05
N ASP A 128 -2.21 -30.30 13.20
CA ASP A 128 -1.88 -30.98 14.45
C ASP A 128 -3.04 -31.87 14.94
N LEU A 129 -4.28 -31.38 14.89
CA LEU A 129 -5.48 -32.16 15.23
C LEU A 129 -5.68 -33.39 14.32
N LEU A 130 -5.30 -33.27 13.04
CA LEU A 130 -5.41 -34.35 12.05
C LEU A 130 -4.19 -35.27 12.01
N GLY A 131 -3.14 -35.00 12.81
CA GLY A 131 -1.87 -35.72 12.74
C GLY A 131 -1.16 -35.59 11.38
N ARG A 132 -1.39 -34.49 10.66
CA ARG A 132 -0.82 -34.22 9.33
C ARG A 132 0.42 -33.32 9.44
N PRO A 133 1.33 -33.34 8.44
CA PRO A 133 2.42 -32.39 8.38
C PRO A 133 1.92 -30.94 8.41
N ARG A 134 2.57 -30.10 9.23
CA ARG A 134 2.25 -28.66 9.34
C ARG A 134 2.43 -27.97 7.98
N PRO A 135 1.54 -27.03 7.62
CA PRO A 135 1.62 -26.31 6.34
C PRO A 135 2.89 -25.45 6.28
N ARG A 136 3.49 -25.31 5.09
CA ARG A 136 4.54 -24.32 4.87
C ARG A 136 3.94 -22.91 4.87
N ALA A 137 4.69 -21.95 5.41
CA ALA A 137 4.35 -20.53 5.34
C ALA A 137 4.53 -20.01 3.91
N ASP A 138 3.56 -19.23 3.41
CA ASP A 138 3.74 -18.37 2.24
C ASP A 138 4.50 -17.09 2.64
N LEU A 139 5.21 -16.43 1.71
CA LEU A 139 5.80 -15.11 1.94
C LEU A 139 4.77 -14.09 2.44
N ARG A 140 3.50 -14.22 2.05
CA ARG A 140 2.41 -13.36 2.54
C ARG A 140 1.98 -13.66 3.97
N ASP A 141 2.25 -14.87 4.47
CA ASP A 141 2.01 -15.27 5.86
C ASP A 141 3.19 -14.86 6.78
N LEU A 142 4.31 -14.45 6.18
CA LEU A 142 5.51 -13.96 6.85
C LEU A 142 5.48 -12.44 6.79
N GLY A 143 4.83 -11.79 7.76
CA GLY A 143 4.93 -10.34 7.87
C GLY A 143 6.38 -9.87 8.04
N PRO A 144 6.67 -8.57 7.83
CA PRO A 144 5.80 -7.57 7.21
C PRO A 144 5.76 -7.71 5.67
N THR A 145 4.58 -7.46 5.08
CA THR A 145 4.40 -7.37 3.63
C THR A 145 4.86 -6.01 3.10
N SER A 146 4.98 -5.86 1.77
CA SER A 146 5.26 -4.55 1.15
C SER A 146 4.22 -3.48 1.51
N GLY A 147 2.96 -3.88 1.69
CA GLY A 147 1.88 -2.98 2.15
C GLY A 147 2.09 -2.51 3.59
N ASP A 148 2.53 -3.40 4.48
CA ASP A 148 2.82 -3.05 5.88
C ASP A 148 4.01 -2.08 5.97
N VAL A 149 5.04 -2.30 5.14
CA VAL A 149 6.19 -1.39 5.03
C VAL A 149 5.74 -0.03 4.49
N ALA A 150 4.90 0.01 3.46
CA ALA A 150 4.36 1.26 2.92
C ALA A 150 3.56 2.05 3.96
N ALA A 151 2.68 1.39 4.73
CA ALA A 151 1.91 2.03 5.79
C ALA A 151 2.79 2.54 6.95
N ALA A 152 3.83 1.78 7.33
CA ALA A 152 4.78 2.22 8.34
C ALA A 152 5.54 3.49 7.89
N LEU A 153 5.94 3.55 6.62
CA LEU A 153 6.61 4.72 6.02
C LEU A 153 5.75 6.00 5.99
N GLU A 154 4.42 5.90 6.11
CA GLU A 154 3.55 7.10 6.17
C GLU A 154 3.54 7.77 7.54
N THR A 155 3.83 7.01 8.60
CA THR A 155 3.69 7.48 9.98
C THR A 155 5.01 7.56 10.74
N GLN A 156 6.02 6.82 10.29
CA GLN A 156 7.37 6.82 10.85
C GLN A 156 8.30 7.64 9.93
N PRO A 157 8.85 8.77 10.40
CA PRO A 157 9.72 9.61 9.57
C PRO A 157 11.04 8.91 9.16
N ASP A 158 11.61 8.12 10.06
CA ASP A 158 12.93 7.48 9.89
C ASP A 158 12.88 5.95 10.16
N PRO A 159 12.14 5.18 9.36
CA PRO A 159 12.06 3.73 9.56
C PRO A 159 13.36 3.06 9.12
N LYS A 160 13.83 2.10 9.91
CA LYS A 160 15.02 1.31 9.57
C LYS A 160 14.63 0.19 8.62
N LEU A 161 15.00 0.33 7.35
CA LEU A 161 14.80 -0.70 6.33
C LEU A 161 16.10 -1.45 6.07
N GLU A 162 16.00 -2.77 5.87
CA GLU A 162 17.09 -3.55 5.29
C GLU A 162 17.22 -3.23 3.80
N ASP A 163 18.44 -3.39 3.23
CA ASP A 163 18.74 -3.04 1.85
C ASP A 163 17.74 -3.60 0.83
N PRO A 164 17.31 -4.89 0.87
CA PRO A 164 16.33 -5.40 -0.08
C PRO A 164 14.97 -4.69 0.00
N ALA A 165 14.49 -4.38 1.21
CA ALA A 165 13.24 -3.67 1.42
C ALA A 165 13.34 -2.22 0.93
N LEU A 166 14.47 -1.56 1.20
CA LEU A 166 14.75 -0.22 0.71
C LEU A 166 14.74 -0.16 -0.82
N LEU A 167 15.34 -1.12 -1.52
CA LEU A 167 15.37 -1.17 -2.98
C LEU A 167 13.97 -1.37 -3.60
N VAL A 168 13.12 -2.17 -2.95
CA VAL A 168 11.70 -2.32 -3.33
C VAL A 168 10.95 -1.00 -3.16
N VAL A 169 11.14 -0.32 -2.03
CA VAL A 169 10.54 1.00 -1.77
C VAL A 169 11.02 2.03 -2.80
N LEU A 170 12.31 2.05 -3.14
CA LEU A 170 12.88 2.92 -4.16
C LEU A 170 12.20 2.70 -5.52
N ALA A 171 12.11 1.45 -5.98
CA ALA A 171 11.46 1.11 -7.25
C ALA A 171 9.98 1.55 -7.26
N GLN A 172 9.27 1.32 -6.15
CA GLN A 172 7.89 1.75 -5.99
C GLN A 172 7.76 3.28 -6.08
N ARG A 173 8.61 4.04 -5.39
CA ARG A 173 8.59 5.51 -5.43
C ARG A 173 8.90 6.06 -6.82
N LEU A 174 9.88 5.48 -7.53
CA LEU A 174 10.17 5.85 -8.91
C LEU A 174 8.96 5.60 -9.83
N ASN A 175 8.30 4.45 -9.68
CA ASN A 175 7.07 4.13 -10.43
C ASN A 175 5.92 5.10 -10.12
N GLU A 176 5.68 5.41 -8.85
CA GLU A 176 4.65 6.37 -8.42
C GLU A 176 4.90 7.79 -8.96
N GLN A 177 6.16 8.17 -9.18
CA GLN A 177 6.52 9.44 -9.81
C GLN A 177 6.47 9.36 -11.35
N GLY A 178 6.18 8.21 -11.94
CA GLY A 178 6.11 8.03 -13.39
C GLY A 178 7.47 7.97 -14.09
N VAL A 179 8.53 7.57 -13.37
CA VAL A 179 9.83 7.29 -13.99
C VAL A 179 9.74 6.01 -14.81
N TRP A 180 10.15 6.08 -16.07
CA TRP A 180 10.06 4.96 -17.00
C TRP A 180 11.01 3.83 -16.61
N PRO A 181 10.62 2.56 -16.81
CA PRO A 181 11.49 1.42 -16.55
C PRO A 181 12.81 1.49 -17.32
N GLU A 182 12.84 2.10 -18.50
CA GLU A 182 14.03 2.27 -19.34
C GLU A 182 15.04 3.26 -18.73
N ALA A 183 14.57 4.23 -17.94
CA ALA A 183 15.41 5.29 -17.38
C ALA A 183 16.36 4.81 -16.29
N TYR A 184 16.11 3.65 -15.68
CA TYR A 184 16.92 3.17 -14.58
C TYR A 184 17.04 1.64 -14.48
N ARG A 185 18.05 1.18 -13.73
CA ARG A 185 18.20 -0.22 -13.32
C ARG A 185 18.59 -0.28 -11.84
N ILE A 186 18.00 -1.21 -11.10
CA ILE A 186 18.39 -1.53 -9.73
C ILE A 186 18.90 -2.97 -9.72
N ALA A 187 20.09 -3.20 -9.17
CA ALA A 187 20.78 -4.50 -9.18
C ALA A 187 20.97 -5.09 -10.60
N ALA A 188 21.02 -4.21 -11.60
CA ALA A 188 21.31 -4.51 -12.98
C ALA A 188 21.98 -3.30 -13.65
N ARG A 189 22.54 -3.51 -14.84
CA ARG A 189 23.15 -2.47 -15.67
C ARG A 189 22.54 -2.48 -17.06
N ALA A 190 22.28 -1.30 -17.60
CA ALA A 190 21.84 -1.10 -18.97
C ALA A 190 22.40 0.22 -19.48
N ASP A 191 22.79 0.26 -20.76
CA ASP A 191 23.18 1.51 -21.40
C ASP A 191 21.99 2.45 -21.54
N GLN A 192 22.27 3.74 -21.52
CA GLN A 192 21.28 4.82 -21.56
C GLN A 192 20.31 4.77 -20.35
N ALA A 193 20.78 4.31 -19.20
CA ALA A 193 20.02 4.25 -17.96
C ALA A 193 20.86 4.63 -16.73
N TRP A 194 20.21 5.21 -15.73
CA TRP A 194 20.79 5.38 -14.40
C TRP A 194 20.75 4.05 -13.64
N CYS A 195 21.90 3.53 -13.22
CA CYS A 195 21.99 2.24 -12.56
C CYS A 195 22.42 2.40 -11.10
N LEU A 196 21.79 1.64 -10.20
CA LEU A 196 22.19 1.47 -8.81
C LEU A 196 22.58 0.00 -8.58
N ASN A 197 23.83 -0.23 -8.16
CA ASN A 197 24.38 -1.58 -7.99
C ASN A 197 25.28 -1.69 -6.74
N ALA A 198 25.22 -2.84 -6.07
CA ALA A 198 26.22 -3.19 -5.07
C ALA A 198 27.55 -3.59 -5.77
N THR A 199 28.66 -3.10 -5.25
CA THR A 199 30.02 -3.34 -5.77
C THR A 199 30.97 -3.66 -4.61
N ASP A 200 32.22 -4.00 -4.94
CA ASP A 200 33.30 -4.15 -3.98
C ASP A 200 33.67 -2.84 -3.24
N ARG A 201 33.31 -1.69 -3.82
CA ARG A 201 33.54 -0.34 -3.26
C ARG A 201 32.30 0.25 -2.57
N GLY A 202 31.31 -0.58 -2.25
CA GLY A 202 30.01 -0.14 -1.73
C GLY A 202 28.95 -0.02 -2.82
N TRP A 203 28.01 0.90 -2.66
CA TRP A 203 26.91 1.12 -3.58
C TRP A 203 27.27 2.14 -4.65
N GLU A 204 27.23 1.73 -5.92
CA GLU A 204 27.48 2.58 -7.08
C GLU A 204 26.17 3.11 -7.64
N VAL A 205 26.10 4.42 -7.88
CA VAL A 205 25.06 5.06 -8.70
C VAL A 205 25.69 5.84 -9.83
N ALA A 206 25.33 5.51 -11.07
CA ALA A 206 25.90 6.13 -12.27
C ALA A 206 24.95 6.10 -13.45
N TRP A 207 25.10 7.03 -14.38
CA TRP A 207 24.61 6.85 -15.75
C TRP A 207 25.50 5.83 -16.45
N HIS A 208 24.90 4.90 -17.21
CA HIS A 208 25.66 3.92 -17.99
C HIS A 208 25.60 4.23 -19.49
N GLU A 209 26.76 4.20 -20.14
CA GLU A 209 26.91 4.37 -21.57
C GLU A 209 28.08 3.53 -22.07
N ASN A 210 27.93 2.91 -23.25
CA ASN A 210 28.93 2.01 -23.84
C ASN A 210 29.40 0.91 -22.87
N SER A 211 28.46 0.35 -22.12
CA SER A 211 28.65 -0.67 -21.08
C SER A 211 29.56 -0.25 -19.92
N ALA A 212 29.75 1.06 -19.71
CA ALA A 212 30.58 1.62 -18.65
C ALA A 212 29.83 2.71 -17.85
N PRO A 213 30.12 2.88 -16.56
CA PRO A 213 29.56 3.99 -15.79
C PRO A 213 30.24 5.32 -16.17
N VAL A 214 29.44 6.35 -16.35
CA VAL A 214 29.87 7.74 -16.56
C VAL A 214 29.80 8.48 -15.23
N GLU A 215 30.96 8.96 -14.75
CA GLU A 215 31.12 9.68 -13.48
C GLU A 215 30.44 8.99 -12.27
N PRO A 216 30.79 7.72 -11.97
CA PRO A 216 30.13 6.97 -10.90
C PRO A 216 30.29 7.62 -9.53
N ARG A 217 29.21 7.58 -8.75
CA ARG A 217 29.21 7.95 -7.32
C ARG A 217 29.11 6.69 -6.48
N TYR A 218 29.94 6.61 -5.45
CA TYR A 218 30.00 5.48 -4.52
C TYR A 218 29.52 5.91 -3.14
N PHE A 219 28.76 5.04 -2.49
CA PHE A 219 28.17 5.27 -1.16
C PHE A 219 28.39 4.04 -0.27
N ASP A 220 28.66 4.27 1.01
CA ASP A 220 28.83 3.18 1.97
C ASP A 220 27.49 2.53 2.35
N GLN A 221 26.40 3.29 2.30
CA GLN A 221 25.06 2.86 2.69
C GLN A 221 24.10 2.86 1.50
N ALA A 222 23.26 1.82 1.41
CA ALA A 222 22.24 1.68 0.38
C ALA A 222 21.26 2.86 0.39
N GLU A 223 20.94 3.39 1.58
CA GLU A 223 20.03 4.51 1.76
C GLU A 223 20.52 5.78 1.05
N ALA A 224 21.79 6.14 1.24
CA ALA A 224 22.38 7.30 0.58
C ALA A 224 22.41 7.13 -0.96
N ALA A 225 22.72 5.92 -1.44
CA ALA A 225 22.66 5.60 -2.87
C ALA A 225 21.23 5.71 -3.43
N ALA A 226 20.23 5.19 -2.70
CA ALA A 226 18.83 5.25 -3.09
C ALA A 226 18.31 6.69 -3.15
N GLN A 227 18.60 7.50 -2.13
CA GLN A 227 18.28 8.93 -2.10
C GLN A 227 18.96 9.69 -3.26
N PHE A 228 20.22 9.36 -3.56
CA PHE A 228 20.93 9.94 -4.69
C PHE A 228 20.30 9.56 -6.04
N LEU A 229 19.95 8.30 -6.27
CA LEU A 229 19.28 7.87 -7.50
C LEU A 229 17.93 8.57 -7.67
N LEU A 230 17.14 8.65 -6.59
CA LEU A 230 15.87 9.35 -6.58
C LEU A 230 16.05 10.83 -6.98
N GLY A 231 17.01 11.52 -6.37
CA GLY A 231 17.36 12.90 -6.72
C GLY A 231 17.85 13.03 -8.16
N ALA A 232 18.73 12.12 -8.61
CA ALA A 232 19.29 12.14 -9.95
C ALA A 232 18.20 12.04 -11.04
N LEU A 233 17.16 11.23 -10.81
CA LEU A 233 16.05 11.04 -11.74
C LEU A 233 14.99 12.14 -11.65
N LEU A 234 14.63 12.58 -10.45
CA LEU A 234 13.49 13.51 -10.25
C LEU A 234 13.88 14.99 -10.40
N LEU A 235 15.13 15.37 -10.15
CA LEU A 235 15.58 16.77 -10.32
C LEU A 235 15.58 17.21 -11.78
N HIS A 236 15.77 16.29 -12.72
CA HIS A 236 15.81 16.59 -14.15
C HIS A 236 14.69 15.81 -14.86
N PRO A 237 13.53 16.43 -15.14
CA PRO A 237 12.36 15.72 -15.67
C PRO A 237 12.61 14.89 -16.94
N ALA A 238 13.54 15.32 -17.80
CA ALA A 238 13.92 14.56 -19.00
C ALA A 238 14.58 13.21 -18.67
N ARG A 239 15.20 13.05 -17.50
CA ARG A 239 15.76 11.77 -17.06
C ARG A 239 14.68 10.76 -16.68
N MET A 240 13.49 11.22 -16.29
CA MET A 240 12.37 10.33 -15.98
C MET A 240 11.93 9.52 -17.20
N THR A 241 12.14 10.04 -18.41
CA THR A 241 11.83 9.39 -19.69
C THR A 241 13.08 8.87 -20.41
N ALA A 242 14.22 8.74 -19.72
CA ALA A 242 15.51 8.38 -20.33
C ALA A 242 15.93 9.30 -21.49
N GLY A 243 15.51 10.57 -21.48
CA GLY A 243 15.75 11.52 -22.56
C GLY A 243 14.93 11.26 -23.83
N GLN A 244 14.10 10.21 -23.84
CA GLN A 244 13.14 9.98 -24.92
C GLN A 244 12.12 11.11 -24.91
N GLU A 245 11.78 11.61 -26.10
CA GLU A 245 10.56 12.41 -26.23
C GLU A 245 9.40 11.54 -25.75
N THR A 246 8.50 12.09 -24.92
CA THR A 246 7.22 11.43 -24.61
C THR A 246 6.68 10.88 -25.92
N PRO A 247 6.30 9.59 -26.01
CA PRO A 247 5.85 9.00 -27.26
C PRO A 247 4.74 9.89 -27.80
N LEU A 248 4.58 9.99 -29.12
CA LEU A 248 3.46 10.70 -29.73
C LEU A 248 2.17 10.24 -29.04
N GLU A 249 1.72 11.01 -28.05
CA GLU A 249 0.62 10.57 -27.21
C GLU A 249 -0.56 10.42 -28.14
N THR A 250 -0.99 9.18 -28.29
CA THR A 250 -2.06 8.83 -29.21
C THR A 250 -3.29 9.61 -28.80
N ALA A 251 -4.21 9.85 -29.74
CA ALA A 251 -5.47 10.49 -29.41
C ALA A 251 -6.23 9.75 -28.28
N ALA A 252 -6.02 8.44 -28.13
CA ALA A 252 -6.54 7.63 -27.04
C ALA A 252 -5.87 7.97 -25.69
N GLU A 253 -4.54 7.97 -25.60
CA GLU A 253 -3.81 8.35 -24.38
C GLU A 253 -4.15 9.79 -23.96
N LEU A 254 -4.34 10.69 -24.92
CA LEU A 254 -4.75 12.07 -24.66
C LEU A 254 -6.15 12.21 -24.07
N ALA A 255 -7.08 11.34 -24.48
CA ALA A 255 -8.44 11.33 -23.96
C ALA A 255 -8.49 10.88 -22.48
N ASP A 256 -7.51 10.08 -22.04
CA ASP A 256 -7.44 9.57 -20.67
C ASP A 256 -6.91 10.61 -19.66
N TRP A 257 -6.40 11.76 -20.13
CA TRP A 257 -5.94 12.81 -19.22
C TRP A 257 -7.11 13.41 -18.42
N PRO A 258 -6.94 13.64 -17.11
CA PRO A 258 -8.02 14.06 -16.20
C PRO A 258 -8.50 15.49 -16.43
N ILE A 259 -7.77 16.29 -17.20
CA ILE A 259 -8.11 17.68 -17.53
C ILE A 259 -7.95 17.84 -19.04
N GLN A 260 -8.98 18.37 -19.69
CA GLN A 260 -8.96 18.61 -21.13
C GLN A 260 -8.92 20.12 -21.43
N PRO A 261 -8.27 20.55 -22.53
CA PRO A 261 -8.41 21.90 -23.04
C PRO A 261 -9.87 22.20 -23.36
N THR A 262 -10.31 23.43 -23.12
CA THR A 262 -11.62 23.91 -23.61
C THR A 262 -11.64 24.00 -25.13
N GLU A 263 -12.82 24.10 -25.75
CA GLU A 263 -13.04 24.05 -27.21
C GLU A 263 -12.10 24.95 -28.05
N ASP A 264 -11.83 26.18 -27.59
CA ASP A 264 -10.97 27.13 -28.31
C ASP A 264 -9.47 26.99 -27.99
N GLU A 265 -9.07 26.11 -27.07
CA GLU A 265 -7.68 25.95 -26.66
C GLU A 265 -6.92 24.92 -27.51
N PRO A 266 -5.60 25.09 -27.69
CA PRO A 266 -4.82 24.09 -28.39
C PRO A 266 -4.93 22.71 -27.73
N PRO A 267 -4.97 21.63 -28.53
CA PRO A 267 -5.03 20.28 -28.02
C PRO A 267 -3.78 19.93 -27.21
N LEU A 268 -3.90 18.94 -26.31
CA LEU A 268 -2.80 18.45 -25.49
C LEU A 268 -1.63 17.86 -26.31
N THR A 269 -1.84 17.55 -27.60
CA THR A 269 -0.77 17.16 -28.54
C THR A 269 0.30 18.26 -28.70
N LEU A 270 -0.04 19.53 -28.46
CA LEU A 270 0.93 20.63 -28.54
C LEU A 270 1.77 20.79 -27.27
N LEU A 271 1.59 19.91 -26.29
CA LEU A 271 2.36 19.88 -25.05
C LEU A 271 3.09 18.53 -24.94
N ARG A 272 4.42 18.58 -24.75
CA ARG A 272 5.25 17.41 -24.42
C ARG A 272 5.57 17.36 -22.92
N ASN A 273 6.08 16.22 -22.46
CA ASN A 273 6.45 16.00 -21.05
C ASN A 273 5.31 16.39 -20.09
N LYS A 274 4.09 15.98 -20.44
CA LYS A 274 2.91 16.31 -19.65
C LYS A 274 2.95 15.56 -18.32
N ARG A 275 2.45 16.20 -17.27
CA ARG A 275 2.31 15.61 -15.94
C ARG A 275 1.26 16.34 -15.13
N VAL A 276 0.58 15.62 -14.25
CA VAL A 276 -0.32 16.23 -13.28
C VAL A 276 0.50 16.81 -12.14
N VAL A 277 0.35 18.10 -11.87
CA VAL A 277 1.02 18.80 -10.77
C VAL A 277 0.03 19.61 -9.95
N ARG A 278 0.43 19.97 -8.72
CA ARG A 278 -0.36 20.85 -7.86
C ARG A 278 0.32 22.20 -7.74
N LEU A 279 -0.24 23.23 -8.38
CA LEU A 279 0.20 24.60 -8.18
C LEU A 279 -0.24 25.10 -6.81
N ARG A 280 0.66 25.77 -6.10
CA ARG A 280 0.40 26.31 -4.76
C ARG A 280 -0.44 27.59 -4.82
N ALA A 281 -1.10 27.90 -3.70
CA ALA A 281 -1.65 29.24 -3.50
C ALA A 281 -0.52 30.30 -3.55
N GLY A 282 -0.84 31.47 -4.09
CA GLY A 282 0.07 32.56 -4.37
C GLY A 282 0.91 32.42 -5.64
N ALA A 283 0.83 31.28 -6.36
CA ALA A 283 1.47 31.14 -7.67
C ALA A 283 0.83 32.13 -8.67
N VAL A 284 1.67 32.77 -9.48
CA VAL A 284 1.21 33.65 -10.56
C VAL A 284 1.33 32.90 -11.87
N VAL A 285 0.31 33.00 -12.71
CA VAL A 285 0.25 32.40 -14.04
C VAL A 285 -0.10 33.46 -15.08
N LEU A 286 0.45 33.30 -16.27
CA LEU A 286 0.28 34.21 -17.40
C LEU A 286 -0.68 33.61 -18.43
N ARG A 287 -1.61 34.40 -18.94
CA ARG A 287 -2.53 34.00 -19.99
C ARG A 287 -2.40 34.90 -21.21
N PHE A 288 -2.36 34.27 -22.38
CA PHE A 288 -2.58 34.90 -23.67
C PHE A 288 -3.94 34.44 -24.23
N GLY A 289 -4.94 35.32 -24.23
CA GLY A 289 -6.29 35.04 -24.71
C GLY A 289 -7.41 35.44 -23.72
N GLY A 290 -8.66 35.23 -24.15
CA GLY A 290 -9.85 35.60 -23.36
C GLY A 290 -10.14 34.67 -22.18
N GLU A 291 -11.06 35.03 -21.29
CA GLU A 291 -11.31 34.26 -20.04
C GLU A 291 -12.11 32.95 -20.24
N GLY A 292 -12.51 32.63 -21.48
CA GLY A 292 -13.24 31.40 -21.81
C GLY A 292 -12.38 30.14 -21.87
N GLY A 293 -11.06 30.27 -21.98
CA GLY A 293 -10.15 29.13 -22.04
C GLY A 293 -9.49 28.81 -20.72
N ASN A 294 -8.78 27.68 -20.67
CA ASN A 294 -8.14 27.14 -19.47
C ASN A 294 -6.62 26.95 -19.58
N LEU A 295 -5.98 27.36 -20.68
CA LEU A 295 -4.54 27.31 -20.86
C LEU A 295 -3.86 28.55 -20.25
N VAL A 296 -2.90 28.34 -19.39
CA VAL A 296 -2.02 29.40 -18.86
C VAL A 296 -0.57 28.97 -18.95
N HIS A 297 0.35 29.87 -18.67
CA HIS A 297 1.78 29.66 -18.73
C HIS A 297 2.44 30.11 -17.43
N HIS A 298 3.70 29.71 -17.24
CA HIS A 298 4.58 30.31 -16.25
C HIS A 298 4.61 31.84 -16.46
N ASP A 299 4.71 32.61 -15.37
CA ASP A 299 4.58 34.07 -15.39
C ASP A 299 5.70 34.81 -16.15
N GLU A 300 6.83 34.13 -16.36
CA GLU A 300 7.97 34.57 -17.17
C GLU A 300 7.93 34.07 -18.64
N ALA A 301 6.87 33.37 -19.06
CA ALA A 301 6.79 32.85 -20.42
C ALA A 301 6.72 33.99 -21.46
N ARG A 302 7.58 33.94 -22.48
CA ARG A 302 7.52 34.87 -23.62
C ARG A 302 6.53 34.36 -24.66
N PHE A 303 5.77 35.26 -25.29
CA PHE A 303 4.77 34.87 -26.29
C PHE A 303 5.29 33.91 -27.37
N PRO A 304 6.48 34.11 -28.00
CA PRO A 304 6.98 33.19 -29.02
C PRO A 304 7.24 31.76 -28.54
N THR A 305 7.40 31.55 -27.23
CA THR A 305 7.62 30.21 -26.67
C THR A 305 6.32 29.44 -26.41
N THR A 306 5.16 30.10 -26.55
CA THR A 306 3.84 29.50 -26.27
C THR A 306 3.27 28.71 -27.44
N SER A 307 3.79 28.93 -28.66
CA SER A 307 3.28 28.33 -29.89
C SER A 307 1.81 28.65 -30.20
N LEU A 308 1.30 29.77 -29.67
CA LEU A 308 -0.07 30.26 -29.87
C LEU A 308 -0.20 31.15 -31.13
N PRO A 309 -1.42 31.26 -31.70
CA PRO A 309 -1.71 32.24 -32.75
C PRO A 309 -1.47 33.69 -32.29
N ILE A 310 -0.88 34.52 -33.15
CA ILE A 310 -0.40 35.88 -32.85
C ILE A 310 -1.50 36.81 -32.31
N GLU A 311 -2.76 36.56 -32.66
CA GLU A 311 -3.91 37.35 -32.20
C GLU A 311 -4.06 37.30 -30.67
N ARG A 312 -3.57 36.23 -30.03
CA ARG A 312 -3.64 36.04 -28.58
C ARG A 312 -2.66 36.92 -27.80
N GLU A 313 -1.57 37.37 -28.43
CA GLU A 313 -0.56 38.22 -27.81
C GLU A 313 -1.18 39.53 -27.26
N ARG A 314 -2.19 40.04 -27.95
CA ARG A 314 -2.89 41.29 -27.55
C ARG A 314 -3.69 41.16 -26.26
N GLN A 315 -3.97 39.94 -25.81
CA GLN A 315 -4.77 39.66 -24.62
C GLN A 315 -3.92 39.01 -23.53
N GLU A 316 -2.90 39.72 -23.09
CA GLU A 316 -2.03 39.30 -22.00
C GLU A 316 -2.64 39.68 -20.64
N ARG A 317 -2.76 38.69 -19.74
CA ARG A 317 -3.24 38.89 -18.36
C ARG A 317 -2.54 37.96 -17.39
N LYS A 318 -2.26 38.44 -16.18
CA LYS A 318 -1.76 37.63 -15.07
C LYS A 318 -2.86 37.31 -14.07
N TYR A 319 -2.82 36.10 -13.53
CA TYR A 319 -3.72 35.65 -12.47
C TYR A 319 -2.91 35.08 -11.33
N ARG A 320 -3.35 35.31 -10.09
CA ARG A 320 -2.79 34.68 -8.90
C ARG A 320 -3.74 33.59 -8.43
N LEU A 321 -3.19 32.44 -8.06
CA LEU A 321 -3.93 31.35 -7.44
C LEU A 321 -4.25 31.69 -5.97
N CYS A 322 -5.51 31.67 -5.58
CA CYS A 322 -5.94 31.91 -4.20
C CYS A 322 -5.96 30.62 -3.37
N ARG A 323 -5.97 29.46 -4.04
CA ARG A 323 -5.90 28.13 -3.43
C ARG A 323 -5.07 27.18 -4.30
N PRO A 324 -4.61 26.04 -3.77
CA PRO A 324 -3.92 25.05 -4.59
C PRO A 324 -4.82 24.48 -5.68
N LEU A 325 -4.30 24.35 -6.91
CA LEU A 325 -4.99 23.77 -8.05
C LEU A 325 -4.20 22.60 -8.63
N THR A 326 -4.88 21.48 -8.87
CA THR A 326 -4.34 20.37 -9.66
C THR A 326 -4.49 20.72 -11.14
N VAL A 327 -3.40 20.66 -11.89
CA VAL A 327 -3.31 21.10 -13.29
C VAL A 327 -2.48 20.10 -14.10
N ILE A 328 -2.62 20.12 -15.42
CA ILE A 328 -1.64 19.47 -16.30
C ILE A 328 -0.55 20.49 -16.58
N LEU A 329 0.69 20.20 -16.19
CA LEU A 329 1.86 20.91 -16.67
C LEU A 329 2.35 20.23 -17.95
N GLY A 330 2.70 21.01 -18.97
CA GLY A 330 3.38 20.53 -20.17
C GLY A 330 4.30 21.59 -20.77
N ILE A 331 5.20 21.18 -21.66
CA ILE A 331 6.09 22.08 -22.40
C ILE A 331 5.54 22.28 -23.81
N ALA A 332 5.32 23.52 -24.21
CA ALA A 332 4.86 23.82 -25.57
C ALA A 332 5.87 23.30 -26.61
N ILE A 333 5.39 22.55 -27.60
CA ILE A 333 6.22 22.09 -28.72
C ILE A 333 6.39 23.21 -29.76
N PRO A 334 7.44 23.17 -30.61
CA PRO A 334 7.52 24.06 -31.76
C PRO A 334 6.32 23.86 -32.70
N TRP A 335 5.61 24.94 -33.04
CA TRP A 335 4.45 24.90 -33.93
C TRP A 335 4.23 26.25 -34.60
N ALA A 336 3.64 26.27 -35.80
CA ALA A 336 3.33 27.49 -36.55
C ALA A 336 4.52 28.49 -36.69
N LYS A 337 5.74 27.96 -36.90
CA LYS A 337 7.02 28.71 -36.98
C LYS A 337 7.46 29.39 -35.66
N LEU A 338 6.84 29.05 -34.55
CA LEU A 338 7.27 29.46 -33.22
C LEU A 338 8.15 28.38 -32.57
N PRO A 339 9.18 28.78 -31.80
CA PRO A 339 10.14 27.84 -31.21
C PRO A 339 9.57 26.93 -30.10
N GLY A 340 8.40 27.25 -29.54
CA GLY A 340 7.89 26.55 -28.36
C GLY A 340 8.78 26.75 -27.12
N GLY A 341 8.61 25.88 -26.13
CA GLY A 341 9.43 25.84 -24.90
C GLY A 341 8.80 26.50 -23.67
N ALA A 342 7.63 27.13 -23.78
CA ALA A 342 6.92 27.65 -22.61
C ALA A 342 6.50 26.51 -21.69
N VAL A 343 6.68 26.70 -20.38
CA VAL A 343 6.02 25.89 -19.36
C VAL A 343 4.57 26.33 -19.30
N SER A 344 3.67 25.43 -19.66
CA SER A 344 2.23 25.66 -19.78
C SER A 344 1.46 24.82 -18.77
N TYR A 345 0.32 25.35 -18.34
CA TYR A 345 -0.60 24.68 -17.42
C TYR A 345 -2.00 24.67 -18.02
N VAL A 346 -2.63 23.51 -18.07
CA VAL A 346 -4.06 23.37 -18.39
C VAL A 346 -4.83 23.25 -17.08
N LEU A 347 -5.68 24.23 -16.80
CA LEU A 347 -6.47 24.30 -15.58
C LEU A 347 -7.75 23.45 -15.70
N PRO A 348 -8.34 22.97 -14.58
CA PRO A 348 -9.54 22.13 -14.61
C PRO A 348 -10.81 22.77 -15.20
N LYS A 349 -10.85 24.10 -15.31
CA LYS A 349 -12.00 24.90 -15.74
C LYS A 349 -11.50 26.14 -16.47
N ALA A 350 -12.40 26.82 -17.18
CA ALA A 350 -12.08 28.11 -17.80
C ALA A 350 -11.68 29.16 -16.74
N ILE A 351 -10.87 30.14 -17.14
CA ILE A 351 -10.45 31.24 -16.27
C ILE A 351 -11.63 31.94 -15.61
N ARG A 352 -12.70 32.20 -16.38
CA ARG A 352 -13.89 32.89 -15.86
C ARG A 352 -14.55 32.15 -14.71
N GLU A 353 -14.53 30.82 -14.72
CA GLU A 353 -15.12 29.99 -13.66
C GLU A 353 -14.24 29.98 -12.43
N HIS A 354 -12.92 29.88 -12.60
CA HIS A 354 -11.97 29.97 -11.49
C HIS A 354 -11.96 31.36 -10.83
N VAL A 355 -12.21 32.42 -11.60
CA VAL A 355 -12.40 33.76 -11.03
C VAL A 355 -13.72 33.85 -10.27
N ALA A 356 -14.80 33.28 -10.81
CA ALA A 356 -16.12 33.29 -10.18
C ALA A 356 -16.16 32.49 -8.86
N ASP A 357 -15.47 31.35 -8.79
CA ASP A 357 -15.41 30.51 -7.58
C ASP A 357 -14.26 30.90 -6.62
N GLY A 358 -13.54 31.99 -6.93
CA GLY A 358 -12.47 32.54 -6.08
C GLY A 358 -11.18 31.73 -6.08
N SER A 359 -11.01 30.78 -7.00
CA SER A 359 -9.76 30.02 -7.17
C SER A 359 -8.63 30.85 -7.77
N LEU A 360 -8.97 31.82 -8.62
CA LEU A 360 -8.06 32.77 -9.25
C LEU A 360 -8.51 34.21 -8.99
N GLU A 361 -7.55 35.10 -8.83
CA GLU A 361 -7.78 36.55 -8.87
C GLU A 361 -6.93 37.19 -9.96
N ARG A 362 -7.42 38.30 -10.54
CA ARG A 362 -6.60 39.08 -11.47
C ARG A 362 -5.42 39.69 -10.72
N PHE A 363 -4.23 39.50 -11.26
CA PHE A 363 -2.99 40.00 -10.67
C PHE A 363 -2.47 41.16 -11.50
N VAL A 364 -2.40 42.33 -10.87
CA VAL A 364 -1.70 43.50 -11.40
C VAL A 364 -0.45 43.64 -10.54
N GLY A 365 0.68 43.19 -11.09
CA GLY A 365 1.99 43.21 -10.44
C GLY A 365 2.81 44.42 -10.86
#